data_AF-A0A947E6C5-F1
#
_entry.id   AF-A0A947E6C5-F1
#
_cell.length_a   1.000
_cell.length_b   1.000
_cell.length_c   1.000
_cell.angle_alpha   90.00
_cell.angle_beta   90.00
_cell.angle_gamma   90.00
#
_symmetry.space_group_name_H-M   'P 1'
#
loop_
_entity.id
_entity.type
_entity.pdbx_description
1 polymer ?
#
loop_
_entity_poly.entity_id
_entity_poly.type
_entity_poly.pdbx_seq_one_letter_code
_entity_poly.pdbx_strand_id
1 'polypeptide(L)'
;YIGNVMLLVLNLPLVGLWTKLLKIPKPALYAGILIFATVGVYGMRQSTFDLVLLYGIGLLGVVLRRLDFPTAPVVVGMILGPLAEAHLRNALSIGEGHWTVFLQRPMSLALLFVIVAVLALPTLARWLRRQRALPAPQGG
;
A
#
# COMPACT_ATOMS: atom_id res chain seq x y z
N TYR A 1 11.35 -20.81 -22.37
CA TYR A 1 10.22 -20.94 -23.32
C TYR A 1 9.31 -22.14 -23.03
N ILE A 2 9.84 -23.35 -22.86
CA ILE A 2 9.03 -24.56 -22.51
C ILE A 2 8.20 -24.36 -21.24
N GLY A 3 8.77 -23.73 -20.20
CA GLY A 3 8.06 -23.44 -18.95
C GLY A 3 6.81 -22.59 -19.14
N ASN A 4 6.81 -21.59 -20.05
CA ASN A 4 5.64 -20.75 -20.31
C ASN A 4 4.53 -21.52 -21.04
N VAL A 5 4.91 -22.38 -21.98
CA VAL A 5 3.96 -23.26 -22.70
C VAL A 5 3.33 -24.26 -21.72
N MET A 6 4.13 -24.85 -20.84
CA MET A 6 3.63 -25.76 -19.80
C MET A 6 2.74 -25.04 -18.78
N LEU A 7 3.10 -23.82 -18.37
CA LEU A 7 2.28 -22.97 -17.49
C LEU A 7 0.93 -22.63 -18.13
N LEU A 8 0.90 -22.39 -19.44
CA LEU A 8 -0.30 -22.06 -20.21
C LEU A 8 -1.22 -23.28 -20.35
N VAL A 9 -0.66 -24.44 -20.68
CA VAL A 9 -1.38 -25.71 -20.75
C VAL A 9 -1.92 -26.13 -19.39
N LEU A 10 -1.21 -25.84 -18.29
CA LEU A 10 -1.69 -26.09 -16.94
C LEU A 10 -2.73 -25.06 -16.48
N ASN A 11 -2.57 -23.78 -16.82
CA ASN A 11 -3.51 -22.73 -16.41
C ASN A 11 -4.85 -22.79 -17.13
N LEU A 12 -4.89 -23.16 -18.42
CA LEU A 12 -6.15 -23.27 -19.18
C LEU A 12 -7.21 -24.16 -18.50
N PRO A 13 -6.91 -25.41 -18.11
CA PRO A 13 -7.87 -26.26 -17.39
C PRO A 13 -8.10 -25.76 -15.95
N LEU A 14 -7.07 -25.21 -15.29
CA LEU A 14 -7.20 -24.65 -13.95
C LEU A 14 -8.20 -23.49 -13.91
N VAL A 15 -8.15 -22.56 -14.87
CA VAL A 15 -9.13 -21.47 -15.01
C VAL A 15 -10.56 -22.01 -15.15
N GLY A 16 -10.75 -23.11 -15.88
CA GLY A 16 -12.03 -23.81 -15.98
C GLY A 16 -12.52 -24.36 -14.63
N LEU A 17 -11.61 -24.84 -13.78
CA LEU A 17 -11.95 -25.28 -12.42
C LEU A 17 -12.24 -24.10 -11.49
N TRP A 18 -11.43 -23.03 -11.55
CA TRP A 18 -11.64 -21.81 -10.77
C TRP A 18 -13.00 -21.19 -11.08
N THR A 19 -13.37 -21.09 -12.36
CA THR A 19 -14.68 -20.53 -12.75
C THR A 19 -15.86 -21.39 -12.28
N LYS A 20 -15.72 -22.73 -12.23
CA LYS A 20 -16.72 -23.61 -11.61
C LYS A 20 -16.83 -23.39 -10.10
N LEU A 21 -15.71 -23.13 -9.42
CA LEU A 21 -15.68 -22.77 -8.01
C LEU A 21 -16.41 -21.43 -7.75
N LEU A 22 -16.25 -20.44 -8.62
CA LEU A 22 -16.97 -19.17 -8.55
C LEU A 22 -18.47 -19.28 -8.86
N LYS A 23 -18.89 -20.33 -9.57
CA LYS A 23 -20.32 -20.62 -9.86
C LYS A 23 -21.06 -21.25 -8.68
N ILE A 24 -20.36 -21.73 -7.65
CA ILE A 24 -20.97 -22.23 -6.43
C ILE A 24 -21.72 -21.07 -5.74
N PRO A 25 -22.96 -21.28 -5.27
CA PRO A 25 -23.71 -20.23 -4.57
C PRO A 25 -22.86 -19.66 -3.44
N LYS A 26 -22.67 -18.33 -3.47
CA LYS A 26 -21.82 -17.58 -2.54
C LYS A 26 -21.90 -18.10 -1.09
N PRO A 27 -23.09 -18.29 -0.46
CA PRO A 27 -23.19 -18.73 0.93
C PRO A 27 -22.51 -20.08 1.23
N ALA A 28 -22.62 -21.06 0.33
CA ALA A 28 -22.04 -22.38 0.51
C ALA A 28 -20.50 -22.35 0.45
N LEU A 29 -19.94 -21.50 -0.42
CA LEU A 29 -18.51 -21.29 -0.52
C LEU A 29 -17.93 -20.73 0.79
N TYR A 30 -18.58 -19.72 1.38
CA TYR A 30 -18.12 -19.14 2.66
C TYR A 30 -18.22 -20.10 3.82
N ALA A 31 -19.30 -20.89 3.88
CA ALA A 31 -19.43 -21.94 4.90
C ALA A 31 -18.29 -22.96 4.78
N GLY A 32 -17.98 -23.41 3.56
CA GLY A 32 -16.85 -24.30 3.30
C GLY A 32 -15.50 -23.70 3.74
N ILE A 33 -15.21 -22.45 3.34
CA ILE A 33 -13.98 -21.75 3.74
C ILE A 33 -13.87 -21.65 5.26
N LEU A 34 -14.96 -21.29 5.95
CA LEU A 34 -14.98 -21.14 7.40
C LEU A 34 -14.73 -22.47 8.11
N ILE A 35 -15.33 -23.56 7.64
CA ILE A 35 -15.11 -24.91 8.16
C ILE A 35 -13.65 -25.31 7.97
N PHE A 36 -13.10 -25.17 6.76
CA PHE A 36 -11.69 -25.51 6.50
C PHE A 36 -10.71 -24.66 7.33
N ALA A 37 -10.98 -23.36 7.49
CA ALA A 37 -10.17 -22.49 8.34
C ALA A 37 -10.22 -22.89 9.81
N THR A 38 -11.40 -23.27 10.31
CA THR A 38 -11.60 -23.75 11.68
C THR A 38 -10.84 -25.05 11.93
N VAL A 39 -10.95 -26.01 11.00
CA VAL A 39 -10.20 -27.29 11.07
C VAL A 39 -8.69 -27.05 11.01
N GLY A 40 -8.22 -26.14 10.15
CA GLY A 40 -6.81 -25.82 10.02
C GLY A 40 -6.21 -25.20 11.28
N VAL A 41 -6.89 -24.22 11.89
CA VAL A 41 -6.45 -23.59 13.15
C VAL A 41 -6.50 -24.58 14.30
N TYR A 42 -7.56 -25.39 14.38
CA TYR A 42 -7.70 -26.40 15.41
C TYR A 42 -6.60 -27.48 15.32
N GLY A 43 -6.23 -27.90 14.11
CA GLY A 43 -5.19 -28.90 13.87
C GLY A 43 -3.76 -28.40 14.13
N MET A 44 -3.53 -27.08 14.15
CA MET A 44 -2.18 -26.52 14.32
C MET A 44 -1.74 -26.38 15.77
N ARG A 45 -2.62 -25.92 16.68
CA ARG A 45 -2.20 -25.56 18.04
C ARG A 45 -3.11 -26.03 19.16
N GLN A 46 -4.27 -26.65 18.89
CA GLN A 46 -5.31 -26.96 19.89
C GLN A 46 -5.56 -25.82 20.92
N SER A 47 -5.29 -24.56 20.53
CA SER A 47 -5.37 -23.41 21.42
C SER A 47 -6.74 -22.77 21.27
N THR A 48 -7.48 -22.68 22.38
CA THR A 48 -8.78 -22.00 22.41
C THR A 48 -8.65 -20.51 22.05
N PHE A 49 -7.49 -19.89 22.31
CA PHE A 49 -7.23 -18.50 21.94
C PHE A 49 -7.21 -18.30 20.42
N ASP A 50 -6.57 -19.19 19.67
CA ASP A 50 -6.49 -19.09 18.22
C ASP A 50 -7.86 -19.31 17.57
N LEU A 51 -8.70 -20.17 18.17
CA LEU A 51 -10.10 -20.35 17.78
C LEU A 51 -10.92 -19.06 18.01
N VAL A 52 -10.82 -18.45 19.18
CA VAL A 52 -11.54 -17.19 19.47
C VAL A 52 -11.07 -16.07 18.54
N LEU A 53 -9.77 -15.97 18.28
CA LEU A 53 -9.20 -15.00 17.34
C LEU A 53 -9.68 -15.26 15.90
N LEU A 54 -9.71 -16.52 15.46
CA LEU A 54 -10.25 -16.92 14.16
C LEU A 54 -11.72 -16.50 14.03
N TYR A 55 -12.56 -16.79 15.03
CA TYR A 55 -13.97 -16.39 15.00
C TYR A 55 -14.14 -14.86 15.06
N GLY A 56 -13.32 -14.16 15.84
CA GLY A 56 -13.33 -12.69 15.92
C GLY A 56 -12.98 -12.03 14.59
N ILE A 57 -11.87 -12.44 13.97
CA ILE A 57 -11.45 -11.94 12.65
C ILE A 57 -12.43 -12.41 11.56
N GLY A 58 -12.95 -13.63 11.65
CA GLY A 58 -13.96 -14.16 10.72
C GLY A 58 -15.25 -13.35 10.76
N LEU A 59 -15.74 -13.00 11.95
CA LEU A 59 -16.91 -12.15 12.13
C LEU A 59 -16.65 -10.73 11.60
N LEU A 60 -15.49 -10.14 11.92
CA LEU A 60 -15.05 -8.88 11.32
C LEU A 60 -15.07 -8.96 9.79
N GLY A 61 -14.49 -10.01 9.20
CA GLY A 61 -14.50 -10.21 7.75
C GLY A 61 -15.91 -10.28 7.15
N VAL A 62 -16.87 -10.91 7.86
CA VAL A 62 -18.29 -10.91 7.44
C VAL A 62 -18.89 -9.50 7.51
N VAL A 63 -18.58 -8.72 8.54
CA VAL A 63 -19.02 -7.32 8.68
C VAL A 63 -18.42 -6.45 7.58
N LEU A 64 -17.11 -6.52 7.34
CA LEU A 64 -16.46 -5.78 6.25
C LEU A 64 -17.06 -6.14 4.88
N ARG A 65 -17.48 -7.39 4.71
CA ARG A 65 -18.13 -7.84 3.49
C ARG A 65 -19.58 -7.39 3.36
N ARG A 66 -20.29 -7.23 4.48
CA ARG A 66 -21.62 -6.58 4.52
C ARG A 66 -21.54 -5.09 4.20
N LEU A 67 -20.37 -4.48 4.38
CA LEU A 67 -20.08 -3.10 4.01
C LEU A 67 -19.57 -2.95 2.55
N ASP A 68 -19.66 -4.02 1.74
CA ASP A 68 -19.22 -4.06 0.34
C ASP A 68 -17.76 -3.61 0.11
N PHE A 69 -16.90 -3.69 1.13
CA PHE A 69 -15.48 -3.41 0.93
C PHE A 69 -14.91 -4.45 -0.04
N PRO A 70 -14.32 -4.00 -1.17
CA PRO A 70 -13.75 -4.91 -2.14
C PRO A 70 -12.65 -5.73 -1.48
N THR A 71 -12.54 -7.01 -1.83
CA THR A 71 -11.50 -7.92 -1.31
C THR A 71 -10.09 -7.43 -1.64
N ALA A 72 -9.94 -6.59 -2.66
CA ALA A 72 -8.68 -6.01 -3.10
C ALA A 72 -7.96 -5.20 -1.99
N PRO A 73 -8.55 -4.15 -1.37
CA PRO A 73 -7.89 -3.41 -0.29
C PRO A 73 -7.47 -4.26 0.92
N VAL A 74 -8.22 -5.31 1.26
CA VAL A 74 -7.84 -6.21 2.37
C VAL A 74 -6.59 -7.01 2.01
N VAL A 75 -6.52 -7.58 0.80
CA VAL A 75 -5.35 -8.31 0.31
C VAL A 75 -4.14 -7.37 0.18
N VAL A 76 -4.34 -6.17 -0.35
CA VAL A 76 -3.31 -5.14 -0.46
C VAL A 76 -2.81 -4.74 0.93
N GLY A 77 -3.69 -4.53 1.91
CA GLY A 77 -3.31 -4.25 3.29
C GLY A 77 -2.54 -5.41 3.94
N MET A 78 -2.91 -6.66 3.68
CA MET A 78 -2.18 -7.85 4.16
C MET A 78 -0.76 -7.95 3.60
N ILE A 79 -0.55 -7.53 2.35
CA ILE A 79 0.77 -7.55 1.69
C ILE A 79 1.58 -6.31 2.11
N LEU A 80 0.97 -5.13 2.09
CA LEU A 80 1.62 -3.86 2.40
C LEU A 80 1.90 -3.69 3.89
N GLY A 81 1.11 -4.28 4.78
CA GLY A 81 1.30 -4.21 6.23
C GLY A 81 2.70 -4.66 6.68
N PRO A 82 3.10 -5.92 6.43
CA PRO A 82 4.43 -6.41 6.79
C PRO A 82 5.54 -5.70 6.02
N LEU A 83 5.28 -5.25 4.79
CA LEU A 83 6.24 -4.48 4.01
C LEU A 83 6.47 -3.09 4.61
N ALA A 84 5.40 -2.41 5.03
CA ALA A 84 5.45 -1.13 5.71
C ALA A 84 6.11 -1.27 7.09
N GLU A 85 5.80 -2.32 7.83
CA GLU A 85 6.47 -2.62 9.09
C GLU A 85 7.96 -2.92 8.89
N ALA A 86 8.33 -3.70 7.88
CA ALA A 86 9.71 -3.98 7.53
C ALA A 86 10.44 -2.70 7.10
N HIS A 87 9.84 -1.84 6.29
CA HIS A 87 10.42 -0.56 5.91
C HIS A 87 10.52 0.41 7.08
N LEU A 88 9.54 0.43 7.99
CA LEU A 88 9.58 1.23 9.21
C LEU A 88 10.69 0.74 10.15
N ARG A 89 10.75 -0.57 10.41
CA ARG A 89 11.80 -1.20 11.20
C ARG A 89 13.17 -0.99 10.58
N ASN A 90 13.29 -1.13 9.27
CA ASN A 90 14.54 -0.90 8.54
C ASN A 90 14.91 0.59 8.56
N ALA A 91 13.97 1.52 8.40
CA ALA A 91 14.22 2.95 8.50
C ALA A 91 14.64 3.36 9.93
N LEU A 92 14.03 2.77 10.96
CA LEU A 92 14.39 2.99 12.36
C LEU A 92 15.73 2.33 12.74
N SER A 93 16.03 1.17 12.15
CA SER A 93 17.29 0.44 12.36
C SER A 93 18.46 1.07 11.61
N ILE A 94 18.24 1.56 10.38
CA ILE A 94 19.21 2.33 9.60
C ILE A 94 19.37 3.74 10.19
N GLY A 95 18.32 4.27 10.82
CA GLY A 95 18.31 5.58 11.45
C GLY A 95 18.93 5.63 12.85
N GLU A 96 19.45 4.51 13.40
CA GLU A 96 20.08 4.40 14.73
C GLU A 96 19.38 5.21 15.86
N GLY A 97 18.04 5.36 15.80
CA GLY A 97 17.29 6.14 16.78
C GLY A 97 17.59 7.65 16.82
N HIS A 98 18.21 8.25 15.80
CA HIS A 98 18.57 9.67 15.79
C HIS A 98 17.83 10.43 14.68
N TRP A 99 17.08 11.45 15.08
CA TRP A 99 16.32 12.38 14.24
C TRP A 99 17.21 13.28 13.34
N THR A 100 18.48 12.94 13.16
CA THR A 100 19.52 13.73 12.48
C THR A 100 19.82 13.30 11.04
N VAL A 101 19.07 12.33 10.49
CA VAL A 101 19.22 11.89 9.07
C VAL A 101 18.84 12.99 8.05
N PHE A 102 18.09 14.02 8.46
CA PHE A 102 17.77 15.16 7.61
C PHE A 102 19.00 16.02 7.22
N LEU A 103 20.12 15.92 7.95
CA LEU A 103 21.37 16.66 7.63
C LEU A 103 22.38 15.84 6.82
N GLN A 104 22.20 14.53 6.69
CA GLN A 104 23.24 13.62 6.21
C GLN A 104 23.04 13.09 4.78
N ARG A 105 21.90 13.39 4.13
CA ARG A 105 21.68 13.07 2.70
C ARG A 105 21.98 14.29 1.81
N PRO A 106 23.19 14.40 1.22
CA PRO A 106 23.58 15.51 0.34
C PRO A 106 22.68 15.66 -0.89
N MET A 107 22.00 14.59 -1.32
CA MET A 107 21.01 14.64 -2.40
C MET A 107 19.71 15.39 -2.04
N SER A 108 19.25 15.30 -0.79
CA SER A 108 18.04 16.03 -0.35
C SER A 108 18.34 17.52 -0.19
N LEU A 109 19.55 17.87 0.26
CA LEU A 109 20.03 19.26 0.29
C LEU A 109 20.16 19.86 -1.11
N ALA A 110 20.68 19.10 -2.07
CA ALA A 110 20.74 19.53 -3.47
C ALA A 110 19.35 19.77 -4.05
N LEU A 111 18.39 18.86 -3.82
CA LEU A 111 17.02 19.02 -4.30
C LEU A 111 16.30 20.21 -3.64
N LEU A 112 16.49 20.41 -2.33
CA LEU A 112 15.93 21.54 -1.60
C LEU A 112 16.53 22.87 -2.06
N PHE A 113 17.84 22.90 -2.33
CA PHE A 113 18.51 24.07 -2.91
C PHE A 113 18.00 24.39 -4.32
N VAL A 114 17.77 23.37 -5.17
CA VAL A 114 17.18 23.54 -6.51
C VAL A 114 15.75 24.09 -6.41
N ILE A 115 14.93 23.56 -5.49
CA ILE A 115 13.56 24.05 -5.28
C ILE A 115 13.56 25.53 -4.84
N VAL A 116 14.41 25.89 -3.88
CA VAL A 116 14.54 27.28 -3.41
C VAL A 116 15.07 28.19 -4.51
N ALA A 117 16.07 27.75 -5.29
CA ALA A 117 16.60 28.55 -6.40
C ALA A 117 15.53 28.80 -7.48
N VAL A 118 14.76 27.78 -7.87
CA VAL A 118 13.69 27.89 -8.86
C VAL A 118 12.52 28.75 -8.36
N LEU A 119 12.23 28.78 -7.06
CA LEU A 119 11.20 29.65 -6.49
C LEU A 119 11.69 31.09 -6.26
N ALA A 120 12.92 31.26 -5.80
CA ALA A 120 13.50 32.56 -5.46
C ALA A 120 13.89 33.36 -6.72
N LEU A 121 14.50 32.74 -7.73
CA LEU A 121 14.93 33.43 -8.96
C LEU A 121 13.79 34.19 -9.67
N PRO A 122 12.62 33.60 -9.95
CA PRO A 122 11.53 34.30 -10.63
C PRO A 122 10.76 35.23 -9.68
N THR A 123 10.68 34.94 -8.38
CA THR A 123 9.99 35.82 -7.42
C THR A 123 10.80 37.08 -7.13
N LEU A 124 12.12 36.96 -6.96
CA LEU A 124 13.03 38.09 -6.80
C LEU A 124 13.12 38.92 -8.10
N ALA A 125 13.20 38.26 -9.27
CA ALA A 125 13.17 38.96 -10.56
C ALA A 125 11.82 39.66 -10.82
N ARG A 126 10.69 39.08 -10.39
CA ARG A 126 9.37 39.74 -10.45
C ARG A 126 9.26 40.89 -9.45
N TRP A 127 9.87 40.78 -8.26
CA TRP A 127 9.88 41.84 -7.25
C TRP A 127 10.74 43.03 -7.68
N LEU A 128 11.93 42.76 -8.25
CA LEU A 128 12.81 43.78 -8.85
C LEU A 128 12.21 44.41 -10.11
N ARG A 129 11.52 43.65 -10.97
CA ARG A 129 10.79 44.22 -12.13
C ARG A 129 9.56 45.03 -11.72
N ARG A 130 8.91 44.70 -10.60
CA ARG A 130 7.82 45.51 -10.02
C ARG A 130 8.29 46.86 -9.48
N GLN A 131 9.55 46.99 -9.04
CA GLN A 131 10.12 48.29 -8.67
C GLN A 131 10.56 49.13 -9.88
N ARG A 132 10.68 48.53 -11.07
CA ARG A 132 11.08 49.22 -12.32
C ARG A 132 9.90 49.68 -13.19
N ALA A 133 8.66 49.50 -12.73
CA ALA A 133 7.45 49.87 -13.47
C ALA A 133 6.55 50.83 -12.68
N LEU A 134 7.07 52.01 -12.37
CA LEU A 134 6.33 53.24 -12.04
C LEU A 134 7.14 54.45 -12.58
N PRO A 135 6.48 55.52 -13.04
CA PRO A 135 6.32 55.86 -14.47
C PRO A 135 7.23 56.97 -14.98
N ALA A 136 7.32 57.10 -16.31
CA ALA A 136 7.85 58.27 -17.01
C ALA A 136 7.24 59.58 -16.47
N PRO A 137 8.05 60.62 -16.20
CA PRO A 137 7.52 61.95 -15.96
C PRO A 137 6.87 62.46 -17.26
N GLN A 138 5.56 62.69 -17.21
CA GLN A 138 4.90 63.64 -18.10
C GLN A 138 5.40 65.04 -17.73
N GLY A 139 5.83 65.84 -18.70
CA GLY A 139 6.08 67.26 -18.50
C GLY A 139 6.48 67.98 -19.77
N GLY A 140 5.59 68.84 -20.27
CA GLY A 140 5.89 70.04 -21.06
C GLY A 140 5.82 69.90 -22.57
#